data_AF-A0A537K7M6-F1
#
_entry.id   AF-A0A537K7M6-F1
#
_cell.length_a   1.000
_cell.length_b   1.000
_cell.length_c   1.000
_cell.angle_alpha   90.00
_cell.angle_beta   90.00
_cell.angle_gamma   90.00
#
_symmetry.space_group_name_H-M   'P 1'
#
loop_
_entity.id
_entity.type
_entity.pdbx_description
1 polymer ?
#
loop_
_entity_poly.entity_id
_entity_poly.type
_entity_poly.pdbx_seq_one_letter_code
_entity_poly.pdbx_strand_id
1 'polypeptide(L)'
;MRMDKLTSRFQQSLADAQSLALGRDHQFIEPAHVLLAMLDGAGGSVRPLLMKAGADVNKLRSGLLALLDGLPKVEGAPGEIHISNDLNRVLNVTDKLAQQRGDQFISSELLVLAAFEDRALARLFKESGLVRGAVEKAIEEVRGGEKVADANAEEGRQALEKYTIDLTGRASAGKLDPVIGRDDEIRRTIQVLQRRTKNNPVLIGEPGVGKTAIVEGLAQRIVNGEVPEG
;
A
#
# COMPACT_ATOMS: atom_id res chain seq x y z
N MET A 1 16.94 15.03 7.45
CA MET A 1 15.68 14.31 7.75
C MET A 1 15.67 13.88 9.21
N ARG A 2 14.51 13.92 9.86
CA ARG A 2 14.29 13.43 11.23
C ARG A 2 13.70 12.01 11.20
N MET A 3 14.41 11.02 11.75
CA MET A 3 13.98 9.61 11.70
C MET A 3 12.69 9.34 12.49
N ASP A 4 12.44 10.13 13.55
CA ASP A 4 11.23 10.07 14.35
C ASP A 4 9.97 10.61 13.63
N LYS A 5 10.15 11.28 12.48
CA LYS A 5 9.06 11.71 11.61
C LYS A 5 8.68 10.68 10.54
N LEU A 6 9.37 9.55 10.45
CA LEU A 6 8.98 8.47 9.56
C LEU A 6 7.75 7.76 10.11
N THR A 7 6.91 7.22 9.23
CA THR A 7 5.88 6.26 9.65
C THR A 7 6.54 4.99 10.22
N SER A 8 5.85 4.30 11.13
CA SER A 8 6.32 3.05 11.73
C SER A 8 6.72 2.02 10.67
N ARG A 9 5.93 1.96 9.58
CA ARG A 9 6.19 1.07 8.45
C ARG A 9 7.47 1.42 7.69
N PHE A 10 7.73 2.71 7.51
CA PHE A 10 8.93 3.16 6.81
C PHE A 10 10.17 2.96 7.68
N GLN A 11 10.09 3.19 9.00
CA GLN A 11 11.16 2.86 9.94
C GLN A 11 11.52 1.37 9.89
N GLN A 12 10.52 0.48 9.91
CA GLN A 12 10.74 -0.96 9.78
C GLN A 12 11.44 -1.30 8.46
N SER A 13 11.01 -0.69 7.35
CA SER A 13 11.62 -0.93 6.03
C SER A 13 13.09 -0.52 5.98
N LEU A 14 13.49 0.54 6.69
CA LEU A 14 14.90 0.93 6.82
C LEU A 14 15.72 -0.06 7.66
N ALA A 15 15.14 -0.58 8.75
CA ALA A 15 15.77 -1.62 9.57
C ALA A 15 15.94 -2.94 8.78
N ASP A 16 14.93 -3.31 7.99
CA ASP A 16 14.98 -4.46 7.10
C ASP A 16 16.02 -4.26 5.99
N ALA A 17 16.14 -3.05 5.44
CA ALA A 17 17.16 -2.70 4.46
C ALA A 17 18.58 -2.78 5.02
N GLN A 18 18.79 -2.37 6.28
CA GLN A 18 20.05 -2.55 6.98
C GLN A 18 20.38 -4.05 7.13
N SER A 19 19.39 -4.85 7.51
CA SER A 19 19.54 -6.31 7.62
C SER A 19 19.87 -6.95 6.27
N LEU A 20 19.26 -6.46 5.18
CA LEU A 20 19.58 -6.91 3.81
C LEU A 20 21.01 -6.56 3.40
N ALA A 21 21.49 -5.35 3.72
CA ALA A 21 22.86 -4.94 3.46
C ALA A 21 23.86 -5.81 4.24
N LEU A 22 23.57 -6.05 5.53
CA LEU A 22 24.38 -6.92 6.39
C LEU A 22 24.47 -8.35 5.83
N GLY A 23 23.33 -8.95 5.48
CA GLY A 23 23.29 -10.31 4.95
C GLY A 23 23.90 -10.48 3.55
N ARG A 24 24.26 -9.38 2.89
CA ARG A 24 24.94 -9.37 1.58
C ARG A 24 26.39 -8.89 1.67
N ASP A 25 26.91 -8.65 2.88
CA ASP A 25 28.25 -8.11 3.12
C ASP A 25 28.47 -6.74 2.47
N HIS A 26 27.42 -5.91 2.39
CA HIS A 26 27.49 -4.55 1.89
C HIS A 26 27.75 -3.57 3.04
N GLN A 27 28.76 -2.71 2.88
CA GLN A 27 29.11 -1.68 3.87
C GLN A 27 28.11 -0.51 3.90
N PHE A 28 27.38 -0.30 2.80
CA PHE A 28 26.45 0.81 2.65
C PHE A 28 25.02 0.36 2.38
N ILE A 29 24.06 1.01 3.03
CA ILE A 29 22.65 0.93 2.70
C ILE A 29 22.39 1.82 1.48
N GLU A 30 22.20 1.18 0.34
CA GLU A 30 21.79 1.82 -0.91
C GLU A 30 20.26 1.98 -1.03
N PRO A 31 19.77 2.94 -1.85
CA PRO A 31 18.35 3.07 -2.19
C PRO A 31 17.68 1.76 -2.63
N ALA A 32 18.43 0.90 -3.34
CA ALA A 32 17.95 -0.40 -3.79
C ALA A 32 17.62 -1.37 -2.63
N HIS A 33 18.35 -1.31 -1.51
CA HIS A 33 18.03 -2.12 -0.33
C HIS A 33 16.69 -1.71 0.27
N VAL A 34 16.45 -0.40 0.38
CA VAL A 34 15.23 0.14 0.97
C VAL A 34 14.01 -0.17 0.10
N LEU A 35 14.12 -0.01 -1.21
CA LEU A 35 13.04 -0.38 -2.13
C LEU A 35 12.76 -1.89 -2.12
N LEU A 36 13.79 -2.73 -2.07
CA LEU A 36 13.61 -4.18 -2.00
C LEU A 36 12.93 -4.58 -0.68
N ALA A 37 13.36 -4.01 0.46
CA ALA A 37 12.72 -4.21 1.75
C ALA A 37 11.25 -3.78 1.75
N MET A 38 10.94 -2.63 1.14
CA MET A 38 9.58 -2.13 1.01
C MET A 38 8.68 -3.02 0.12
N LEU A 39 9.26 -3.62 -0.92
CA LEU A 39 8.56 -4.54 -1.83
C LEU A 39 8.27 -5.91 -1.20
N ASP A 40 9.23 -6.43 -0.44
CA ASP A 40 9.16 -7.76 0.18
C ASP A 40 8.48 -7.75 1.55
N GLY A 41 8.40 -6.57 2.20
CA GLY A 41 7.77 -6.40 3.50
C GLY A 41 6.29 -6.81 3.48
N ALA A 42 5.94 -7.83 4.27
CA ALA A 42 4.57 -8.32 4.40
C ALA A 42 3.64 -7.26 4.98
N GLY A 43 2.53 -6.94 4.30
CA GLY A 43 1.63 -5.86 4.69
C GLY A 43 2.20 -4.45 4.43
N GLY A 44 3.03 -4.29 3.40
CA GLY A 44 3.53 -3.00 2.94
C GLY A 44 2.62 -2.37 1.88
N SER A 45 2.45 -1.05 1.92
CA SER A 45 1.62 -0.27 0.98
C SER A 45 2.23 -0.16 -0.43
N VAL A 46 3.54 -0.35 -0.53
CA VAL A 46 4.36 -0.05 -1.72
C VAL A 46 4.11 -1.03 -2.86
N ARG A 47 4.01 -2.33 -2.59
CA ARG A 47 3.78 -3.34 -3.63
C ARG A 47 2.40 -3.17 -4.30
N PRO A 48 1.28 -3.07 -3.57
CA PRO A 48 -0.02 -2.74 -4.16
C PRO A 48 -0.03 -1.42 -4.93
N LEU A 49 0.63 -0.38 -4.38
CA LEU A 49 0.77 0.92 -5.03
C LEU A 49 1.46 0.80 -6.41
N LEU A 50 2.57 0.06 -6.48
CA LEU A 50 3.33 -0.14 -7.71
C LEU A 50 2.54 -0.97 -8.74
N MET A 51 1.81 -2.00 -8.30
CA MET A 51 0.89 -2.75 -9.18
C MET A 51 -0.19 -1.83 -9.75
N LYS A 52 -0.78 -0.98 -8.91
CA LYS A 52 -1.79 0.01 -9.31
C LYS A 52 -1.23 1.05 -10.29
N ALA A 53 0.03 1.44 -10.13
CA ALA A 53 0.74 2.33 -11.05
C ALA A 53 1.17 1.65 -12.36
N GLY A 54 0.84 0.37 -12.55
CA GLY A 54 1.11 -0.38 -13.79
C GLY A 54 2.51 -0.98 -13.89
N ALA A 55 3.26 -1.05 -12.79
CA ALA A 55 4.60 -1.66 -12.80
C ALA A 55 4.52 -3.19 -12.92
N ASP A 56 5.45 -3.76 -13.70
CA ASP A 56 5.83 -5.16 -13.56
C ASP A 56 6.67 -5.31 -12.28
N VAL A 57 6.00 -5.58 -11.17
CA VAL A 57 6.64 -5.72 -9.84
C VAL A 57 7.63 -6.88 -9.79
N ASN A 58 7.38 -7.96 -10.54
CA ASN A 58 8.31 -9.10 -10.55
C ASN A 58 9.61 -8.71 -11.24
N LYS A 59 9.52 -8.05 -12.40
CA LYS A 59 10.69 -7.52 -13.12
C LYS A 59 11.44 -6.48 -12.28
N LEU A 60 10.71 -5.58 -11.62
CA LEU A 60 11.31 -4.59 -10.72
C LEU A 60 12.08 -5.25 -9.59
N ARG A 61 11.47 -6.23 -8.92
CA ARG A 61 12.12 -6.99 -7.82
C ARG A 61 13.37 -7.72 -8.30
N SER A 62 13.30 -8.42 -9.43
CA SER A 62 14.47 -9.11 -10.00
C SER A 62 15.58 -8.13 -10.39
N GLY A 63 15.24 -6.96 -10.94
CA GLY A 63 16.23 -5.94 -11.25
C GLY A 63 16.86 -5.29 -10.02
N LEU A 64 16.11 -5.10 -8.94
CA LEU A 64 16.66 -4.63 -7.66
C LEU A 64 17.67 -5.64 -7.11
N LEU A 65 17.35 -6.94 -7.14
CA LEU A 65 18.29 -7.99 -6.76
C LEU A 65 19.56 -7.94 -7.61
N ALA A 66 19.43 -7.78 -8.94
CA ALA A 66 20.59 -7.67 -9.82
C ALA A 66 21.45 -6.43 -9.54
N LEU A 67 20.84 -5.27 -9.20
CA LEU A 67 21.58 -4.09 -8.76
C LEU A 67 22.36 -4.36 -7.47
N LEU A 68 21.73 -5.01 -6.50
CA LEU A 68 22.35 -5.35 -5.22
C LEU A 68 23.47 -6.38 -5.39
N ASP A 69 23.29 -7.41 -6.20
CA ASP A 69 24.29 -8.45 -6.42
C ASP A 69 25.52 -7.92 -7.17
N GLY A 70 25.40 -6.78 -7.85
CA GLY A 70 26.51 -6.06 -8.48
C GLY A 70 27.28 -5.10 -7.57
N LEU A 71 26.87 -4.91 -6.31
CA LEU A 71 27.56 -4.03 -5.37
C LEU A 71 28.85 -4.68 -4.82
N PRO A 72 29.87 -3.87 -4.46
CA PRO A 72 31.06 -4.37 -3.78
C PRO A 72 30.72 -5.00 -2.43
N LYS A 73 31.35 -6.15 -2.15
CA LYS A 73 31.29 -6.83 -0.86
C LYS A 73 32.53 -6.53 -0.04
N VAL A 74 32.36 -6.34 1.26
CA VAL A 74 33.46 -6.05 2.18
C VAL A 74 33.60 -7.19 3.19
N GLU A 75 34.68 -7.95 3.09
CA GLU A 75 35.03 -8.98 4.07
C GLU A 75 35.92 -8.37 5.16
N GLY A 76 35.67 -8.74 6.43
CA GLY A 76 36.58 -8.43 7.54
C GLY A 76 36.32 -7.13 8.33
N ALA A 77 35.28 -6.37 7.99
CA ALA A 77 34.81 -5.22 8.80
C ALA A 77 33.42 -5.51 9.39
N PRO A 78 33.32 -6.34 10.45
CA PRO A 78 32.04 -6.71 11.03
C PRO A 78 31.37 -5.52 11.72
N GLY A 79 30.16 -5.18 11.27
CA GLY A 79 29.16 -4.47 12.08
C GLY A 79 28.98 -2.97 11.83
N GLU A 80 29.83 -2.31 11.05
CA GLU A 80 29.64 -0.88 10.70
C GLU A 80 28.99 -0.72 9.32
N ILE A 81 27.66 -0.65 9.31
CA ILE A 81 26.87 -0.32 8.12
C ILE A 81 26.51 1.16 8.15
N HIS A 82 26.78 1.85 7.05
CA HIS A 82 26.48 3.27 6.90
C HIS A 82 25.38 3.52 5.86
N ILE A 83 24.71 4.67 5.95
CA ILE A 83 23.81 5.15 4.89
C ILE A 83 24.66 5.71 3.75
N SER A 84 24.42 5.26 2.52
CA SER A 84 25.11 5.81 1.33
C SER A 84 24.73 7.27 1.08
N ASN A 85 25.59 7.98 0.34
CA ASN A 85 25.29 9.36 -0.09
C ASN A 85 24.04 9.42 -0.98
N ASP A 86 23.83 8.41 -1.82
CA ASP A 86 22.68 8.35 -2.71
C ASP A 86 21.39 8.08 -1.93
N LEU A 87 21.39 7.17 -0.95
CA LEU A 87 20.25 7.01 -0.04
C LEU A 87 19.96 8.27 0.75
N ASN A 88 20.98 8.95 1.30
CA ASN A 88 20.79 10.23 1.97
C ASN A 88 20.15 11.29 1.05
N ARG A 89 20.54 11.34 -0.23
CA ARG A 89 19.91 12.24 -1.21
C ARG A 89 18.44 11.89 -1.43
N VAL A 90 18.12 10.61 -1.65
CA VAL A 90 16.74 10.15 -1.84
C VAL A 90 15.87 10.44 -0.59
N LEU A 91 16.39 10.21 0.61
CA LEU A 91 15.69 10.51 1.86
C LEU A 91 15.39 12.00 2.04
N ASN A 92 16.34 12.87 1.68
CA ASN A 92 16.11 14.32 1.71
C ASN A 92 15.06 14.78 0.70
N VAL A 93 15.03 14.19 -0.50
CA VAL A 93 13.97 14.44 -1.49
C VAL A 93 12.61 13.94 -0.96
N THR A 94 12.60 12.79 -0.28
CA THR A 94 11.40 12.22 0.34
C THR A 94 10.82 13.15 1.41
N ASP A 95 11.66 13.70 2.28
CA ASP A 95 11.28 14.70 3.30
C ASP A 95 10.70 15.96 2.64
N LYS A 96 11.35 16.48 1.60
CA LYS A 96 10.84 17.62 0.83
C LYS A 96 9.46 17.36 0.23
N LEU A 97 9.23 16.18 -0.34
CA LEU A 97 7.94 15.77 -0.90
C LEU A 97 6.85 15.69 0.17
N ALA A 98 7.17 15.19 1.37
CA ALA A 98 6.24 15.13 2.49
C ALA A 98 5.84 16.54 2.96
N GLN A 99 6.82 17.45 3.09
CA GLN A 99 6.58 18.84 3.47
C GLN A 99 5.70 19.58 2.45
N GLN A 100 5.94 19.38 1.15
CA GLN A 100 5.13 19.96 0.07
C GLN A 100 3.67 19.49 0.11
N ARG A 101 3.42 18.24 0.53
CA ARG A 101 2.08 17.69 0.72
C ARG A 101 1.45 18.07 2.06
N GLY A 102 2.22 18.68 2.96
CA GLY A 102 1.78 19.05 4.30
C GLY A 102 1.56 17.83 5.21
N ASP A 103 2.28 16.74 4.96
CA ASP A 103 2.25 15.55 5.81
C ASP A 103 2.98 15.82 7.14
N GLN A 104 2.47 15.29 8.25
CA GLN A 104 3.15 15.37 9.55
C GLN A 104 4.22 14.28 9.69
N PHE A 105 3.94 13.11 9.11
CA PHE A 105 4.84 11.96 9.02
C PHE A 105 5.20 11.63 7.58
N ILE A 106 6.41 11.13 7.37
CA ILE A 106 6.96 10.78 6.07
C ILE A 106 6.65 9.30 5.82
N SER A 107 5.78 9.04 4.84
CA SER A 107 5.37 7.69 4.47
C SER A 107 6.27 7.04 3.43
N SER A 108 6.33 5.71 3.44
CA SER A 108 7.18 4.89 2.57
C SER A 108 6.89 5.11 1.07
N GLU A 109 5.63 5.33 0.68
CA GLU A 109 5.22 5.61 -0.70
C GLU A 109 5.90 6.85 -1.32
N LEU A 110 6.32 7.83 -0.50
CA LEU A 110 7.03 9.01 -0.98
C LEU A 110 8.48 8.70 -1.36
N LEU A 111 9.09 7.68 -0.73
CA LEU A 111 10.43 7.23 -1.12
C LEU A 111 10.39 6.65 -2.54
N VAL A 112 9.32 5.94 -2.93
CA VAL A 112 9.15 5.44 -4.30
C VAL A 112 9.19 6.58 -5.31
N LEU A 113 8.54 7.70 -4.97
CA LEU A 113 8.55 8.89 -5.83
C LEU A 113 9.93 9.57 -5.87
N ALA A 114 10.59 9.69 -4.70
CA ALA A 114 11.93 10.25 -4.61
C ALA A 114 13.00 9.39 -5.30
N ALA A 115 12.79 8.07 -5.37
CA ALA A 115 13.70 7.13 -6.01
C ALA A 115 13.87 7.35 -7.52
N PHE A 116 12.96 8.11 -8.17
CA PHE A 116 13.17 8.54 -9.56
C PHE A 116 14.35 9.51 -9.73
N GLU A 117 14.86 10.11 -8.65
CA GLU A 117 16.07 10.95 -8.68
C GLU A 117 17.36 10.12 -8.67
N ASP A 118 17.28 8.83 -8.31
CA ASP A 118 18.41 7.91 -8.41
C ASP A 118 18.52 7.36 -9.83
N ARG A 119 19.72 7.43 -10.43
CA ARG A 119 19.92 7.09 -11.83
C ARG A 119 19.72 5.59 -12.13
N ALA A 120 20.16 4.71 -11.23
CA ALA A 120 20.06 3.28 -11.42
C ALA A 120 18.59 2.83 -11.27
N LEU A 121 17.92 3.34 -10.24
CA LEU A 121 16.51 3.06 -9.98
C LEU A 121 15.59 3.65 -11.05
N ALA A 122 15.83 4.88 -11.52
CA ALA A 122 15.05 5.47 -12.61
C ALA A 122 15.11 4.65 -13.90
N ARG A 123 16.28 4.06 -14.20
CA ARG A 123 16.46 3.16 -15.35
C ARG A 123 15.65 1.88 -15.17
N LEU A 124 15.73 1.27 -13.99
CA LEU A 124 14.99 0.06 -13.65
C LEU A 124 13.47 0.27 -13.62
N PHE A 125 13.00 1.42 -13.10
CA PHE A 125 11.60 1.81 -13.14
C PHE A 125 11.09 1.87 -14.58
N LYS A 126 11.83 2.53 -15.48
CA LYS A 126 11.49 2.58 -16.91
C LYS A 126 11.42 1.18 -17.52
N GLU A 127 12.39 0.31 -17.23
CA GLU A 127 12.40 -1.07 -17.73
C GLU A 127 11.23 -1.91 -17.18
N SER A 128 10.74 -1.58 -15.99
CA SER A 128 9.60 -2.23 -15.34
C SER A 128 8.24 -1.60 -15.72
N GLY A 129 8.23 -0.66 -16.66
CA GLY A 129 7.01 0.02 -17.12
C GLY A 129 6.50 1.13 -16.20
N LEU A 130 7.25 1.47 -15.15
CA LEU A 130 6.85 2.47 -14.16
C LEU A 130 7.21 3.88 -14.62
N VAL A 131 6.25 4.80 -14.52
CA VAL A 131 6.42 6.21 -14.86
C VAL A 131 6.05 7.08 -13.66
N ARG A 132 6.80 8.15 -13.43
CA ARG A 132 6.65 9.04 -12.27
C ARG A 132 5.20 9.52 -12.06
N GLY A 133 4.55 10.02 -13.11
CA GLY A 133 3.18 10.53 -13.02
C GLY A 133 2.15 9.45 -12.67
N ALA A 134 2.37 8.19 -13.07
CA ALA A 134 1.50 7.08 -12.68
C ALA A 134 1.63 6.75 -11.19
N VAL A 135 2.85 6.85 -10.63
CA VAL A 135 3.08 6.69 -9.19
C VAL A 135 2.43 7.83 -8.41
N GLU A 136 2.60 9.08 -8.85
CA GLU A 136 1.97 10.24 -8.22
C GLU A 136 0.44 10.08 -8.14
N LYS A 137 -0.18 9.72 -9.28
CA LYS A 137 -1.62 9.47 -9.35
C LYS A 137 -2.05 8.30 -8.45
N ALA A 138 -1.29 7.19 -8.45
CA ALA A 138 -1.60 6.05 -7.60
C ALA A 138 -1.54 6.42 -6.11
N ILE A 139 -0.57 7.25 -5.70
CA ILE A 139 -0.46 7.75 -4.32
C ILE A 139 -1.68 8.59 -3.97
N GLU A 140 -2.08 9.52 -4.84
CA GLU A 140 -3.27 10.37 -4.62
C GLU A 140 -4.54 9.54 -4.44
N GLU A 141 -4.74 8.55 -5.30
CA GLU A 141 -5.91 7.67 -5.23
C GLU A 141 -5.89 6.77 -3.99
N VAL A 142 -4.73 6.25 -3.57
CA VAL A 142 -4.61 5.44 -2.35
C VAL A 142 -4.83 6.29 -1.09
N ARG A 143 -4.41 7.56 -1.12
CA ARG A 143 -4.61 8.50 -0.01
C ARG A 143 -6.02 9.08 0.04
N GLY A 144 -6.75 9.11 -1.08
CA GLY A 144 -8.07 9.75 -1.13
C GLY A 144 -8.05 11.24 -0.72
N GLY A 145 -6.91 11.92 -0.90
CA GLY A 145 -6.69 13.30 -0.45
C GLY A 145 -6.32 13.46 1.03
N GLU A 146 -6.22 12.38 1.80
CA GLU A 146 -5.79 12.43 3.20
C GLU A 146 -4.29 12.67 3.35
N LYS A 147 -3.95 13.45 4.38
CA LYS A 147 -2.57 13.71 4.80
C LYS A 147 -2.10 12.63 5.77
N VAL A 148 -0.81 12.35 5.79
CA VAL A 148 -0.20 11.41 6.73
C VAL A 148 0.01 12.13 8.08
N ALA A 149 -1.03 12.10 8.93
CA ALA A 149 -1.04 12.76 10.24
C ALA A 149 -0.66 11.83 11.41
N ASP A 150 -0.59 10.51 11.18
CA ASP A 150 -0.28 9.51 12.20
C ASP A 150 0.88 8.60 11.76
N ALA A 151 1.72 8.17 12.70
CA ALA A 151 2.86 7.30 12.43
C ALA A 151 2.44 5.92 11.87
N ASN A 152 1.24 5.44 12.20
CA ASN A 152 0.68 4.15 11.79
C ASN A 152 -0.32 4.29 10.62
N ALA A 153 -0.41 5.46 9.97
CA ALA A 153 -1.37 5.71 8.89
C ALA A 153 -1.28 4.70 7.74
N GLU A 154 -0.09 4.16 7.47
CA GLU A 154 0.10 3.14 6.43
C GLU A 154 -0.49 1.77 6.80
N GLU A 155 -0.50 1.40 8.09
CA GLU A 155 -1.08 0.14 8.56
C GLU A 155 -2.61 0.19 8.54
N GLY A 156 -3.18 1.34 8.90
CA GLY A 156 -4.64 1.56 8.87
C GLY A 156 -5.23 1.39 7.48
N ARG A 157 -4.50 1.78 6.42
CA ARG A 157 -4.96 1.65 5.03
C ARG A 157 -5.11 0.19 4.57
N GLN A 158 -4.38 -0.74 5.16
CA GLN A 158 -4.48 -2.18 4.84
C GLN A 158 -5.35 -2.97 5.82
N ALA A 159 -5.90 -2.33 6.85
CA ALA A 159 -6.76 -3.01 7.82
C ALA A 159 -7.99 -3.65 7.15
N LEU A 160 -8.53 -3.02 6.11
CA LEU A 160 -9.62 -3.58 5.32
C LEU A 160 -9.19 -4.85 4.59
N GLU A 161 -8.07 -4.84 3.85
CA GLU A 161 -7.59 -6.04 3.16
C GLU A 161 -7.23 -7.18 4.12
N LYS A 162 -6.68 -6.86 5.29
CA LYS A 162 -6.19 -7.85 6.24
C LYS A 162 -7.29 -8.47 7.10
N TYR A 163 -8.27 -7.67 7.53
CA TYR A 163 -9.26 -8.07 8.53
C TYR A 163 -10.69 -8.09 8.00
N THR A 164 -10.91 -7.75 6.73
CA THR A 164 -12.25 -7.73 6.13
C THR A 164 -12.27 -8.49 4.81
N ILE A 165 -13.47 -8.71 4.28
CA ILE A 165 -13.69 -9.33 2.97
C ILE A 165 -14.45 -8.30 2.14
N ASP A 166 -13.86 -7.87 1.01
CA ASP A 166 -14.53 -6.98 0.07
C ASP A 166 -15.62 -7.73 -0.71
N LEU A 167 -16.87 -7.60 -0.25
CA LEU A 167 -18.02 -8.22 -0.89
C LEU A 167 -18.40 -7.52 -2.20
N THR A 168 -18.19 -6.21 -2.33
CA THR A 168 -18.48 -5.50 -3.59
C THR A 168 -17.49 -5.87 -4.70
N GLY A 169 -16.21 -6.03 -4.36
CA GLY A 169 -15.20 -6.55 -5.28
C GLY A 169 -15.51 -7.98 -5.72
N ARG A 170 -15.96 -8.84 -4.79
CA ARG A 170 -16.42 -10.21 -5.13
C ARG A 170 -17.67 -10.22 -6.01
N ALA A 171 -18.62 -9.33 -5.76
CA ALA A 171 -19.82 -9.18 -6.59
C ALA A 171 -19.46 -8.73 -8.01
N SER A 172 -18.61 -7.71 -8.14
CA SER A 172 -18.13 -7.21 -9.43
C SER A 172 -17.35 -8.26 -10.23
N ALA A 173 -16.69 -9.19 -9.55
CA ALA A 173 -15.99 -10.33 -10.18
C ALA A 173 -16.89 -11.54 -10.47
N GLY A 174 -18.20 -11.46 -10.19
CA GLY A 174 -19.14 -12.58 -10.37
C GLY A 174 -18.90 -13.78 -9.44
N LYS A 175 -18.22 -13.57 -8.30
CA LYS A 175 -17.84 -14.63 -7.34
C LYS A 175 -18.84 -14.83 -6.20
N LEU A 176 -20.00 -14.18 -6.27
CA LEU A 176 -21.09 -14.34 -5.30
C LEU A 176 -22.25 -15.05 -6.00
N ASP A 177 -22.84 -16.03 -5.32
CA ASP A 177 -24.02 -16.72 -5.82
C ASP A 177 -25.23 -15.76 -5.88
N PRO A 178 -26.15 -15.94 -6.83
CA PRO A 178 -27.37 -15.14 -6.89
C PRO A 178 -28.23 -15.39 -5.64
N VAL A 179 -28.66 -14.30 -5.01
CA VAL A 179 -29.46 -14.37 -3.78
C VAL A 179 -30.94 -14.48 -4.14
N ILE A 180 -31.60 -15.56 -3.72
CA ILE A 180 -33.01 -15.84 -4.05
C ILE A 180 -33.88 -15.67 -2.79
N GLY A 181 -35.00 -14.96 -2.93
CA GLY A 181 -36.03 -14.88 -1.89
C GLY A 181 -35.69 -14.02 -0.67
N ARG A 182 -34.74 -13.08 -0.81
CA ARG A 182 -34.32 -12.13 0.26
C ARG A 182 -34.49 -10.66 -0.12
N ASP A 183 -35.32 -10.38 -1.13
CA ASP A 183 -35.46 -9.05 -1.70
C ASP A 183 -36.00 -8.01 -0.72
N ASP A 184 -36.90 -8.41 0.17
CA ASP A 184 -37.50 -7.52 1.16
C ASP A 184 -36.51 -7.17 2.27
N GLU A 185 -35.74 -8.14 2.77
CA GLU A 185 -34.69 -7.90 3.76
C GLU A 185 -33.56 -7.03 3.21
N ILE A 186 -33.13 -7.27 1.96
CA ILE A 186 -32.12 -6.43 1.29
C ILE A 186 -32.65 -5.01 1.10
N ARG A 187 -33.87 -4.86 0.57
CA ARG A 187 -34.53 -3.55 0.40
C ARG A 187 -34.65 -2.82 1.74
N ARG A 188 -35.01 -3.52 2.82
CA ARG A 188 -35.10 -2.92 4.16
C ARG A 188 -33.74 -2.47 4.68
N THR A 189 -32.69 -3.24 4.42
CA THR A 189 -31.31 -2.90 4.79
C THR A 189 -30.87 -1.60 4.10
N ILE A 190 -31.12 -1.48 2.79
CA ILE A 190 -30.87 -0.26 2.00
C ILE A 190 -31.62 0.96 2.59
N GLN A 191 -32.91 0.79 2.89
CA GLN A 191 -33.73 1.85 3.49
C GLN A 191 -33.20 2.33 4.84
N VAL A 192 -32.61 1.44 5.66
CA VAL A 192 -32.02 1.83 6.94
C VAL A 192 -30.73 2.60 6.71
N LEU A 193 -29.85 2.13 5.82
CA LEU A 193 -28.57 2.79 5.51
C LEU A 193 -28.75 4.24 5.01
N GLN A 194 -29.85 4.53 4.31
CA GLN A 194 -30.15 5.88 3.80
C GLN A 194 -30.69 6.88 4.83
N ARG A 195 -30.99 6.44 6.05
CA ARG A 195 -31.53 7.36 7.07
C ARG A 195 -30.46 8.35 7.49
N ARG A 196 -30.88 9.58 7.85
CA ARG A 196 -29.97 10.56 8.48
C ARG A 196 -29.58 10.18 9.91
N THR A 197 -30.46 9.48 10.62
CA THR A 197 -30.23 9.01 11.99
C THR A 197 -30.66 7.54 12.10
N LYS A 198 -29.99 6.78 12.98
CA LYS A 198 -30.20 5.32 13.11
C LYS A 198 -29.99 4.59 11.76
N ASN A 199 -28.87 4.90 11.12
CA ASN A 199 -28.49 4.41 9.79
C ASN A 199 -27.69 3.10 9.80
N ASN A 200 -27.60 2.44 10.95
CA ASN A 200 -26.88 1.19 11.11
C ASN A 200 -27.89 0.03 11.17
N PRO A 201 -28.05 -0.77 10.09
CA PRO A 201 -28.93 -1.94 10.09
C PRO A 201 -28.38 -3.04 11.00
N VAL A 202 -29.28 -3.73 11.71
CA VAL A 202 -28.95 -4.89 12.55
C VAL A 202 -29.78 -6.08 12.07
N LEU A 203 -29.11 -7.10 11.54
CA LEU A 203 -29.75 -8.33 11.09
C LEU A 203 -29.88 -9.31 12.27
N ILE A 204 -31.11 -9.60 12.69
CA ILE A 204 -31.41 -10.47 13.84
C ILE A 204 -31.93 -11.81 13.33
N GLY A 205 -31.42 -12.90 13.91
CA GLY A 205 -31.86 -14.26 13.60
C GLY A 205 -30.87 -15.29 14.12
N GLU A 206 -31.22 -16.58 14.07
CA GLU A 206 -30.33 -17.68 14.48
C GLU A 206 -29.13 -17.82 13.52
N PRO A 207 -28.01 -18.45 13.94
CA PRO A 207 -26.92 -18.81 13.04
C PRO A 207 -27.43 -19.73 11.90
N GLY A 208 -26.91 -19.56 10.69
CA GLY A 208 -27.26 -20.41 9.54
C GLY A 208 -28.52 -20.03 8.76
N VAL A 209 -29.34 -19.06 9.22
CA VAL A 209 -30.58 -18.65 8.53
C VAL A 209 -30.38 -17.84 7.23
N GLY A 210 -29.13 -17.70 6.76
CA GLY A 210 -28.82 -16.94 5.54
C GLY A 210 -28.61 -15.43 5.72
N LYS A 211 -28.23 -14.98 6.92
CA LYS A 211 -27.89 -13.55 7.14
C LYS A 211 -26.76 -13.06 6.21
N THR A 212 -25.77 -13.92 5.95
CA THR A 212 -24.67 -13.62 5.00
C THR A 212 -25.19 -13.36 3.60
N ALA A 213 -26.19 -14.12 3.13
CA ALA A 213 -26.79 -13.94 1.80
C ALA A 213 -27.46 -12.57 1.65
N ILE A 214 -28.01 -12.00 2.73
CA ILE A 214 -28.57 -10.63 2.69
C ILE A 214 -27.45 -9.61 2.41
N VAL A 215 -26.27 -9.78 3.03
CA VAL A 215 -25.13 -8.89 2.83
C VAL A 215 -24.51 -9.07 1.45
N GLU A 216 -24.41 -10.31 0.95
CA GLU A 216 -23.95 -10.60 -0.41
C GLU A 216 -24.90 -10.03 -1.48
N GLY A 217 -26.22 -10.14 -1.27
CA GLY A 217 -27.23 -9.56 -2.15
C GLY A 217 -27.23 -8.03 -2.13
N LEU A 218 -26.96 -7.43 -0.96
CA LEU A 218 -26.72 -5.98 -0.86
C LEU A 218 -25.52 -5.55 -1.71
N ALA A 219 -24.40 -6.28 -1.63
CA ALA A 219 -23.20 -5.99 -2.43
C ALA A 219 -23.48 -6.08 -3.94
N GLN A 220 -24.25 -7.09 -4.38
CA GLN A 220 -24.71 -7.21 -5.77
C GLN A 220 -25.52 -5.99 -6.21
N ARG A 221 -26.49 -5.54 -5.39
CA ARG A 221 -27.31 -4.36 -5.72
C ARG A 221 -26.49 -3.06 -5.80
N ILE A 222 -25.49 -2.90 -4.95
CA ILE A 222 -24.57 -1.75 -5.02
C ILE A 222 -23.82 -1.75 -6.35
N VAL A 223 -23.24 -2.88 -6.75
CA VAL A 223 -22.48 -2.99 -8.01
C VAL A 223 -23.36 -2.78 -9.25
N ASN A 224 -24.61 -3.24 -9.20
CA ASN A 224 -25.57 -3.08 -10.29
C ASN A 224 -26.18 -1.67 -10.38
N GLY A 225 -25.88 -0.76 -9.44
CA GLY A 225 -26.53 0.55 -9.38
C GLY A 225 -28.01 0.48 -8.97
N GLU A 226 -28.44 -0.60 -8.32
CA GLU A 226 -29.81 -0.80 -7.82
C GLU A 226 -30.00 -0.19 -6.40
N VAL A 227 -29.17 0.78 -6.06
CA VAL A 227 -29.23 1.55 -4.81
C VAL A 227 -29.36 3.04 -5.16
N PRO A 228 -30.16 3.82 -4.40
CA PRO A 228 -30.27 5.26 -4.58
C PRO A 228 -28.93 6.00 -4.48
N GLU A 229 -28.78 7.06 -5.29
CA GLU A 229 -27.52 7.83 -5.40
C GLU A 229 -27.16 8.65 -4.16
N GLY A 230 -28.10 8.84 -3.21
CA GLY A 230 -27.86 9.48 -1.92
C GLY A 230 -27.83 11.00 -1.98
#